data_AF-A0A3S5ZX47-F1
#
_entry.id   AF-A0A3S5ZX47-F1
#
_cell.length_a   1.000
_cell.length_b   1.000
_cell.length_c   1.000
_cell.angle_alpha   90.00
_cell.angle_beta   90.00
_cell.angle_gamma   90.00
#
_symmetry.space_group_name_H-M   'P 1'
#
loop_
_entity.id
_entity.type
_entity.pdbx_description
1 polymer ?
#
loop_
_entity_poly.entity_id
_entity_poly.type
_entity_poly.pdbx_seq_one_letter_code
_entity_poly.pdbx_strand_id
1 'polypeptide(L)'
;NFPDCTNGHDEGPKCATACRSGSGRQVCQHKCRATPAGAVCSCFDGYRLDADQKSCSDIDECQEQQPCAQLCENTLGGYQCQCHADFMLRQDRVSCKSLQSGATLLFSSFNEVRNLSEQPVMLNVAWSANDSRITGFDVDMHRQMGYFSAEDEGIVYQVDLQTKLIMRALGLPTPTKVSVDWVTGNVYVLSGAQEIQACSFEGRMCGRIVHVKSPKHVKHLAVDGYHGRIFYIVIRTEGYGQTSSEIHMARLDGSRRDMLLQRGESFMTALTTDPHQQLLYFVDQHTRTLERISYRFKMGPLRRPEIMLQKSNALMHPSGLSVYENNAF
;
A
#
# COMPACT_ATOMS: atom_id res chain seq x y z
N ASN A 1 14.58 54.83 4.93
CA ASN A 1 15.94 54.40 4.59
C ASN A 1 16.79 54.51 5.83
N PHE A 2 17.03 53.37 6.45
CA PHE A 2 18.05 53.22 7.49
C PHE A 2 19.21 52.50 6.77
N PRO A 3 20.40 53.11 6.65
CA PRO A 3 21.52 52.48 5.98
C PRO A 3 22.06 51.36 6.87
N ASP A 4 21.82 50.11 6.48
CA ASP A 4 22.26 48.94 7.25
C ASP A 4 23.69 48.53 6.86
N CYS A 5 24.15 48.89 5.65
CA CYS A 5 25.51 48.63 5.16
C CYS A 5 26.29 49.92 4.86
N THR A 6 27.55 49.98 5.32
CA THR A 6 28.44 51.16 5.17
C THR A 6 28.86 51.46 3.73
N ASN A 7 28.66 50.53 2.80
CA ASN A 7 28.98 50.65 1.37
C ASN A 7 27.75 50.92 0.48
N GLY A 8 26.54 51.07 1.05
CA GLY A 8 25.31 51.44 0.33
C GLY A 8 24.82 50.42 -0.70
N HIS A 9 25.28 49.18 -0.60
CA HIS A 9 25.01 48.11 -1.57
C HIS A 9 23.57 47.55 -1.46
N ASP A 10 22.89 47.90 -0.38
CA ASP A 10 21.48 47.63 -0.03
C ASP A 10 20.50 48.64 -0.63
N GLU A 11 20.97 49.76 -1.20
CA GLU A 11 20.13 50.84 -1.75
C GLU A 11 20.30 51.02 -3.29
N GLY A 12 20.23 49.93 -4.04
CA GLY A 12 20.36 49.96 -5.51
C GLY A 12 19.28 50.80 -6.23
N PRO A 13 19.57 51.38 -7.42
CA PRO A 13 18.69 52.34 -8.11
C PRO A 13 17.34 51.75 -8.56
N LYS A 14 17.27 50.41 -8.67
CA LYS A 14 16.04 49.69 -9.04
C LYS A 14 15.17 49.32 -7.82
N CYS A 15 15.62 49.56 -6.59
CA CYS A 15 14.93 49.11 -5.39
C CYS A 15 13.55 49.79 -5.20
N ALA A 16 13.47 51.12 -5.41
CA ALA A 16 12.23 51.88 -5.23
C ALA A 16 11.14 51.55 -6.26
N THR A 17 11.52 51.09 -7.46
CA THR A 17 10.60 50.78 -8.57
C THR A 17 10.50 49.29 -8.86
N ALA A 18 11.24 48.44 -8.14
CA ALA A 18 11.33 47.00 -8.39
C ALA A 18 9.94 46.33 -8.48
N CYS A 19 9.05 46.60 -7.53
CA CYS A 19 7.75 45.93 -7.43
C CYS A 19 6.61 46.60 -8.19
N ARG A 20 6.86 47.75 -8.84
CA ARG A 20 5.84 48.49 -9.61
C ARG A 20 6.33 48.69 -11.04
N SER A 21 5.60 48.15 -12.01
CA SER A 21 5.88 48.41 -13.42
C SER A 21 5.58 49.86 -13.77
N GLY A 22 6.24 50.43 -14.78
CA GLY A 22 6.03 51.81 -15.25
C GLY A 22 4.61 52.12 -15.73
N SER A 23 3.75 51.11 -15.87
CA SER A 23 2.31 51.19 -16.18
C SER A 23 1.39 51.11 -14.96
N GLY A 24 1.93 51.05 -13.74
CA GLY A 24 1.16 50.89 -12.49
C GLY A 24 0.73 49.45 -12.18
N ARG A 25 1.06 48.47 -13.04
CA ARG A 25 0.82 47.04 -12.79
C ARG A 25 1.87 46.43 -11.85
N GLN A 26 1.43 45.51 -10.99
CA GLN A 26 2.30 44.70 -10.15
C GLN A 26 3.18 43.77 -11.02
N VAL A 27 4.47 43.67 -10.67
CA VAL A 27 5.46 42.86 -11.42
C VAL A 27 5.35 41.37 -11.10
N CYS A 28 4.93 41.04 -9.88
CA CYS A 28 4.74 39.68 -9.39
C CYS A 28 3.24 39.39 -9.18
N GLN A 29 2.81 38.15 -9.35
CA GLN A 29 1.42 37.75 -9.11
C GLN A 29 1.03 37.79 -7.62
N HIS A 30 1.90 37.35 -6.72
CA HIS A 30 1.63 37.26 -5.27
C HIS A 30 2.51 38.21 -4.45
N LYS A 31 3.63 37.71 -3.90
CA LYS A 31 4.54 38.48 -3.05
C LYS A 31 5.68 39.05 -3.90
N CYS A 32 6.03 40.31 -3.64
CA CYS A 32 7.18 40.95 -4.26
C CYS A 32 8.12 41.49 -3.19
N ARG A 33 9.39 41.09 -3.25
CA ARG A 33 10.46 41.65 -2.44
C ARG A 33 11.34 42.52 -3.32
N ALA A 34 11.41 43.81 -3.02
CA ALA A 34 12.37 44.70 -3.65
C ALA A 34 13.78 44.34 -3.18
N THR A 35 14.69 44.17 -4.13
CA THR A 35 16.12 43.97 -3.86
C THR A 35 16.92 44.97 -4.68
N PRO A 36 18.18 45.27 -4.31
CA PRO A 36 19.05 46.16 -5.09
C PRO A 36 19.20 45.75 -6.56
N ALA A 37 19.10 44.44 -6.85
CA ALA A 37 19.20 43.88 -8.20
C ALA A 37 17.88 43.89 -9.00
N GLY A 38 16.73 44.13 -8.36
CA GLY A 38 15.41 44.09 -8.98
C GLY A 38 14.34 43.46 -8.08
N ALA A 39 13.15 43.19 -8.63
CA ALA A 39 12.11 42.47 -7.90
C ALA A 39 12.42 40.98 -7.85
N VAL A 40 12.33 40.41 -6.65
CA VAL A 40 12.28 38.96 -6.45
C VAL A 40 10.84 38.60 -6.09
N CYS A 41 10.22 37.78 -6.92
CA CYS A 41 8.86 37.31 -6.70
C CYS A 41 8.85 36.04 -5.87
N SER A 42 7.82 35.90 -5.02
CA SER A 42 7.53 34.67 -4.31
C SER A 42 6.02 34.43 -4.25
N CYS A 43 5.63 33.19 -4.03
CA CYS A 43 4.23 32.78 -4.03
C CYS A 43 3.66 32.65 -2.61
N PHE A 44 2.34 32.61 -2.49
CA PHE A 44 1.69 32.17 -1.26
C PHE A 44 1.93 30.68 -1.03
N ASP A 45 1.69 30.21 0.20
CA ASP A 45 1.76 28.79 0.51
C ASP A 45 0.72 28.04 -0.35
N GLY A 46 1.06 26.84 -0.82
CA GLY A 46 0.24 26.10 -1.81
C GLY A 46 0.48 26.50 -3.28
N TYR A 47 1.41 27.42 -3.55
CA TYR A 47 1.74 27.84 -4.92
C TYR A 47 3.24 27.77 -5.20
N ARG A 48 3.59 27.40 -6.43
CA ARG A 48 4.97 27.37 -6.93
C ARG A 48 5.21 28.47 -7.95
N LEU A 49 6.40 29.07 -7.90
CA LEU A 49 6.82 30.09 -8.84
C LEU A 49 7.08 29.45 -10.21
N ASP A 50 6.46 30.01 -11.24
CA ASP A 50 6.57 29.51 -12.60
C ASP A 50 7.93 29.91 -13.25
N ALA A 51 8.24 29.34 -14.41
CA ALA A 51 9.51 29.53 -15.12
C ALA A 51 9.78 31.00 -15.50
N ASP A 52 8.73 31.82 -15.57
CA ASP A 52 8.81 33.26 -15.82
C ASP A 52 9.29 34.08 -14.61
N GLN A 53 9.50 33.42 -13.46
CA GLN A 53 9.93 34.00 -12.18
C GLN A 53 8.97 35.09 -11.64
N LYS A 54 7.71 35.10 -12.08
CA LYS A 54 6.72 36.14 -11.73
C LYS A 54 5.33 35.59 -11.45
N SER A 55 4.91 34.59 -12.22
CA SER A 55 3.60 33.94 -12.10
C SER A 55 3.67 32.81 -11.09
N CYS A 56 2.53 32.53 -10.45
CA CYS A 56 2.38 31.49 -9.45
C CYS A 56 1.35 30.48 -9.95
N SER A 57 1.79 29.24 -10.09
CA SER A 57 0.91 28.11 -10.37
C SER A 57 0.54 27.41 -9.07
N ASP A 58 -0.72 27.00 -8.98
CA ASP A 58 -1.22 26.19 -7.88
C ASP A 58 -0.46 24.86 -7.83
N ILE A 59 -0.12 24.40 -6.63
CA ILE A 59 0.49 23.09 -6.44
C ILE A 59 -0.66 22.09 -6.30
N ASP A 60 -0.76 21.12 -7.21
CA ASP A 60 -1.74 20.05 -7.06
C ASP A 60 -1.21 19.02 -6.05
N GLU A 61 -1.49 19.23 -4.76
CA GLU A 61 -0.99 18.34 -3.72
C GLU A 61 -1.56 16.93 -3.87
N CYS A 62 -2.76 16.79 -4.46
CA CYS A 62 -3.39 15.50 -4.71
C CYS A 62 -2.67 14.66 -5.76
N GLN A 63 -1.98 15.28 -6.74
CA GLN A 63 -1.14 14.57 -7.69
C GLN A 63 0.29 14.39 -7.20
N GLU A 64 0.85 15.40 -6.52
CA GLU A 64 2.27 15.41 -6.17
C GLU A 64 2.58 14.68 -4.85
N GLN A 65 1.74 14.86 -3.83
CA GLN A 65 2.01 14.38 -2.46
C GLN A 65 1.00 13.34 -1.97
N GLN A 66 -0.21 13.34 -2.51
CA GLN A 66 -1.33 12.51 -2.06
C GLN A 66 -1.49 12.54 -0.52
N PRO A 67 -1.70 13.74 0.06
CA PRO A 67 -1.64 13.93 1.51
C PRO A 67 -2.78 13.21 2.25
N CYS A 68 -3.93 13.03 1.60
CA CYS A 68 -5.12 12.46 2.21
C CYS A 68 -5.05 10.94 2.38
N ALA A 69 -5.62 10.45 3.49
CA ALA A 69 -5.77 9.02 3.74
C ALA A 69 -6.61 8.29 2.69
N GLN A 70 -7.64 8.94 2.13
CA GLN A 70 -8.58 8.34 1.20
C GLN A 70 -8.80 9.18 -0.06
N LEU A 71 -9.74 10.13 -0.03
CA LEU A 71 -10.08 10.98 -1.17
C LEU A 71 -9.42 12.36 -1.01
N CYS A 72 -8.86 12.87 -2.09
CA CYS A 72 -8.20 14.19 -2.14
C CYS A 72 -8.84 15.04 -3.23
N GLU A 73 -9.26 16.25 -2.87
CA GLU A 73 -9.75 17.28 -3.78
C GLU A 73 -8.80 18.48 -3.74
N ASN A 74 -8.16 18.77 -4.88
CA ASN A 74 -7.27 19.92 -5.00
C ASN A 74 -8.08 21.22 -5.05
N THR A 75 -7.66 22.23 -4.32
CA THR A 75 -8.28 23.56 -4.27
C THR A 75 -7.23 24.63 -4.52
N LEU A 76 -7.63 25.86 -4.86
CA LEU A 76 -6.67 26.93 -5.08
C LEU A 76 -5.97 27.30 -3.75
N GLY A 77 -4.66 27.03 -3.67
CA GLY A 77 -3.79 27.29 -2.52
C GLY A 77 -3.78 26.19 -1.46
N GLY A 78 -4.28 24.99 -1.77
CA GLY A 78 -4.22 23.84 -0.87
C GLY A 78 -5.19 22.72 -1.27
N TYR A 79 -5.55 21.85 -0.33
CA TYR A 79 -6.39 20.68 -0.63
C TYR A 79 -7.44 20.42 0.46
N GLN A 80 -8.45 19.63 0.10
CA GLN A 80 -9.44 19.10 1.04
C GLN A 80 -9.48 17.57 0.97
N CYS A 81 -9.41 16.93 2.14
CA CYS A 81 -9.56 15.49 2.24
C CYS A 81 -11.01 15.10 2.53
N GLN A 82 -11.44 14.03 1.89
CA GLN A 82 -12.73 13.39 2.13
C GLN A 82 -12.52 11.90 2.40
N CYS A 83 -13.51 11.27 3.02
CA CYS A 83 -13.48 9.84 3.30
C CYS A 83 -14.53 9.12 2.45
N HIS A 84 -14.27 7.85 2.14
CA HIS A 84 -15.23 6.96 1.51
C HIS A 84 -16.48 6.76 2.41
N ALA A 85 -17.54 6.21 1.82
CA ALA A 85 -18.71 5.79 2.59
C ALA A 85 -18.27 4.88 3.76
N ASP A 86 -18.95 5.02 4.90
CA ASP A 86 -18.64 4.33 6.16
C ASP A 86 -17.36 4.76 6.89
N PHE A 87 -16.71 5.85 6.46
CA PHE A 87 -15.59 6.46 7.16
C PHE A 87 -15.88 7.92 7.53
N MET A 88 -15.29 8.39 8.63
CA MET A 88 -15.35 9.78 9.09
C MET A 88 -13.98 10.42 9.13
N LEU A 89 -13.90 11.68 8.70
CA LEU A 89 -12.67 12.47 8.74
C LEU A 89 -12.33 12.82 10.20
N ARG A 90 -11.08 12.57 10.59
CA ARG A 90 -10.57 12.91 11.93
C ARG A 90 -10.32 14.42 12.06
N GLN A 91 -10.07 14.86 13.30
CA GLN A 91 -9.78 16.26 13.62
C GLN A 91 -8.52 16.80 12.94
N ASP A 92 -7.58 15.93 12.55
CA ASP A 92 -6.39 16.32 11.78
C ASP A 92 -6.71 16.74 10.33
N ARG A 93 -7.95 16.48 9.86
CA ARG A 93 -8.45 16.76 8.50
C ARG A 93 -7.74 15.99 7.40
N VAL A 94 -6.95 14.96 7.74
CA VAL A 94 -6.18 14.17 6.78
C VAL A 94 -6.47 12.68 6.92
N SER A 95 -6.79 12.23 8.13
CA SER A 95 -7.02 10.83 8.46
C SER A 95 -8.48 10.44 8.43
N CYS A 96 -8.79 9.23 7.97
CA CYS A 96 -10.14 8.67 7.97
C CYS A 96 -10.24 7.53 9.00
N LYS A 97 -11.29 7.55 9.82
CA LYS A 97 -11.61 6.49 10.79
C LYS A 97 -12.90 5.80 10.38
N SER A 98 -12.95 4.47 10.44
CA SER A 98 -14.17 3.72 10.15
C SER A 98 -15.27 4.04 11.16
N LEU A 99 -16.50 4.15 10.66
CA LEU A 99 -17.72 4.24 11.46
C LEU A 99 -18.09 2.88 12.08
N GLN A 100 -17.59 1.78 11.53
CA GLN A 100 -17.76 0.44 12.09
C GLN A 100 -16.78 0.25 13.25
N SER A 101 -17.32 0.17 14.47
CA SER A 101 -16.56 -0.16 15.67
C SER A 101 -16.17 -1.64 15.69
N GLY A 102 -14.91 -1.94 16.00
CA GLY A 102 -14.47 -3.31 16.32
C GLY A 102 -13.51 -3.96 15.33
N ALA A 103 -12.67 -3.20 14.62
CA ALA A 103 -11.58 -3.79 13.85
C ALA A 103 -10.66 -4.59 14.78
N THR A 104 -10.46 -5.87 14.47
CA THR A 104 -9.60 -6.78 15.22
C THR A 104 -8.50 -7.30 14.33
N LEU A 105 -7.28 -7.31 14.83
CA LEU A 105 -6.15 -7.92 14.14
C LEU A 105 -6.13 -9.42 14.45
N LEU A 106 -6.27 -10.23 13.40
CA LEU A 106 -6.09 -11.67 13.49
C LEU A 106 -4.66 -12.05 13.09
N PHE A 107 -4.01 -12.89 13.88
CA PHE A 107 -2.69 -13.43 13.55
C PHE A 107 -2.53 -14.86 14.06
N SER A 108 -1.76 -15.66 13.32
CA SER A 108 -1.47 -17.04 13.69
C SER A 108 -0.27 -17.12 14.63
N SER A 109 -0.39 -17.92 15.68
CA SER A 109 0.68 -18.29 16.60
C SER A 109 0.75 -19.82 16.67
N PHE A 110 1.60 -20.42 15.84
CA PHE A 110 1.79 -21.86 15.72
C PHE A 110 0.50 -22.63 15.34
N ASN A 111 -0.28 -23.12 16.31
CA ASN A 111 -1.53 -23.89 16.10
C ASN A 111 -2.80 -23.08 16.41
N GLU A 112 -2.67 -21.83 16.87
CA GLU A 112 -3.79 -20.96 17.22
C GLU A 112 -3.87 -19.75 16.30
N VAL A 113 -5.10 -19.28 16.04
CA VAL A 113 -5.31 -17.92 15.54
C VAL A 113 -5.83 -17.05 16.66
N ARG A 114 -5.16 -15.93 16.88
CA ARG A 114 -5.43 -14.98 17.96
C ARG A 114 -6.06 -13.73 17.40
N ASN A 115 -7.01 -13.19 18.16
CA ASN A 115 -7.69 -11.94 17.94
C ASN A 115 -7.15 -10.89 18.92
N LEU A 116 -6.60 -9.81 18.36
CA LEU A 116 -6.20 -8.62 19.08
C LEU A 116 -7.18 -7.49 18.78
N SER A 117 -7.92 -7.08 19.81
CA SER A 117 -8.74 -5.86 19.79
C SER A 117 -7.89 -4.66 20.23
N GLU A 118 -8.15 -3.46 19.68
CA GLU A 118 -7.42 -2.25 20.04
C GLU A 118 -8.02 -1.53 21.27
N GLN A 119 -9.35 -1.55 21.44
CA GLN A 119 -10.05 -0.75 22.46
C GLN A 119 -11.24 -1.51 23.08
N PRO A 120 -11.10 -2.12 24.28
CA PRO A 120 -9.87 -2.27 25.06
C PRO A 120 -8.91 -3.27 24.40
N VAL A 121 -7.62 -3.16 24.73
CA VAL A 121 -6.60 -4.11 24.26
C VAL A 121 -6.89 -5.48 24.87
N MET A 122 -7.39 -6.40 24.06
CA MET A 122 -7.72 -7.76 24.48
C MET A 122 -7.13 -8.74 23.48
N LEU A 123 -6.46 -9.77 24.00
CA LEU A 123 -5.91 -10.87 23.21
C LEU A 123 -6.68 -12.15 23.54
N ASN A 124 -7.44 -12.66 22.58
CA ASN A 124 -8.25 -13.86 22.73
C ASN A 124 -7.89 -14.90 21.66
N VAL A 125 -8.06 -16.19 21.97
CA VAL A 125 -7.96 -17.25 20.95
C VAL A 125 -9.25 -17.28 20.14
N ALA A 126 -9.15 -16.96 18.85
CA ALA A 126 -10.28 -16.98 17.94
C ALA A 126 -10.68 -18.43 17.65
N TRP A 127 -9.73 -19.23 17.17
CA TRP A 127 -9.87 -20.68 16.99
C TRP A 127 -8.50 -21.37 17.07
N SER A 128 -8.51 -22.69 17.21
CA SER A 128 -7.32 -23.54 17.25
C SER A 128 -7.43 -24.64 16.19
N ALA A 129 -6.30 -25.03 15.62
CA ALA A 129 -6.19 -26.06 14.60
C ALA A 129 -5.88 -27.45 15.18
N ASN A 130 -6.26 -27.72 16.44
CA ASN A 130 -6.07 -29.03 17.09
C ASN A 130 -4.63 -29.59 16.93
N ASP A 131 -3.63 -28.76 17.25
CA ASP A 131 -2.18 -29.03 17.17
C ASP A 131 -1.54 -28.99 15.77
N SER A 132 -2.30 -28.87 14.69
CA SER A 132 -1.75 -28.63 13.36
C SER A 132 -1.10 -27.24 13.28
N ARG A 133 0.12 -27.17 12.73
CA ARG A 133 0.82 -25.90 12.51
C ARG A 133 0.16 -25.12 11.37
N ILE A 134 -0.33 -23.93 11.69
CA ILE A 134 -0.90 -22.99 10.73
C ILE A 134 0.22 -22.26 10.00
N THR A 135 0.36 -22.50 8.70
CA THR A 135 1.37 -21.84 7.86
C THR A 135 0.85 -20.59 7.17
N GLY A 136 -0.44 -20.60 6.83
CA GLY A 136 -1.14 -19.47 6.25
C GLY A 136 -2.62 -19.56 6.62
N PHE A 137 -3.27 -18.43 6.75
CA PHE A 137 -4.71 -18.37 6.93
C PHE A 137 -5.26 -17.07 6.33
N ASP A 138 -6.54 -17.09 6.01
CA ASP A 138 -7.30 -15.91 5.62
C ASP A 138 -8.78 -16.13 5.97
N VAL A 139 -9.56 -15.05 5.98
CA VAL A 139 -10.92 -15.03 6.52
C VAL A 139 -11.88 -14.30 5.59
N ASP A 140 -13.06 -14.88 5.42
CA ASP A 140 -14.22 -14.22 4.85
C ASP A 140 -15.14 -13.78 5.99
N MET A 141 -15.03 -12.51 6.37
CA MET A 141 -15.84 -11.93 7.44
C MET A 141 -17.31 -11.78 7.05
N HIS A 142 -17.64 -11.68 5.77
CA HIS A 142 -19.04 -11.58 5.33
C HIS A 142 -19.77 -12.92 5.49
N ARG A 143 -19.09 -14.02 5.17
CA ARG A 143 -19.63 -15.38 5.32
C ARG A 143 -19.32 -16.01 6.68
N GLN A 144 -18.54 -15.34 7.53
CA GLN A 144 -18.07 -15.85 8.82
C GLN A 144 -17.31 -17.18 8.68
N MET A 145 -16.45 -17.27 7.64
CA MET A 145 -15.65 -18.46 7.35
C MET A 145 -14.16 -18.14 7.43
N GLY A 146 -13.39 -19.03 8.06
CA GLY A 146 -11.94 -19.00 8.08
C GLY A 146 -11.35 -20.12 7.22
N TYR A 147 -10.18 -19.88 6.67
CA TYR A 147 -9.44 -20.86 5.89
C TYR A 147 -8.00 -20.87 6.37
N PHE A 148 -7.44 -22.05 6.61
CA PHE A 148 -6.04 -22.16 7.03
C PHE A 148 -5.36 -23.36 6.39
N SER A 149 -4.08 -23.22 6.11
CA SER A 149 -3.22 -24.27 5.56
C SER A 149 -2.36 -24.90 6.65
N ALA A 150 -2.26 -26.24 6.60
CA ALA A 150 -1.31 -27.04 7.34
C ALA A 150 -0.32 -27.66 6.35
N GLU A 151 0.89 -27.11 6.28
CA GLU A 151 1.92 -27.53 5.31
C GLU A 151 2.34 -28.98 5.53
N ASP A 152 2.55 -29.37 6.79
CA ASP A 152 3.05 -30.70 7.18
C ASP A 152 2.04 -31.81 6.87
N GLU A 153 0.74 -31.48 6.82
CA GLU A 153 -0.34 -32.41 6.49
C GLU A 153 -0.72 -32.39 5.00
N GLY A 154 -0.36 -31.32 4.28
CA GLY A 154 -0.81 -31.12 2.91
C GLY A 154 -2.31 -30.87 2.80
N ILE A 155 -2.90 -30.14 3.76
CA ILE A 155 -4.34 -29.89 3.82
C ILE A 155 -4.61 -28.40 4.00
N VAL A 156 -5.68 -27.93 3.34
CA VAL A 156 -6.30 -26.63 3.61
C VAL A 156 -7.68 -26.88 4.21
N TYR A 157 -7.87 -26.36 5.42
CA TYR A 157 -9.09 -26.50 6.19
C TYR A 157 -9.98 -25.28 6.01
N GLN A 158 -11.29 -25.51 6.04
CA GLN A 158 -12.33 -24.50 6.15
C GLN A 158 -12.96 -24.62 7.54
N VAL A 159 -12.95 -23.53 8.29
CA VAL A 159 -13.50 -23.43 9.64
C VAL A 159 -14.65 -22.43 9.65
N ASP A 160 -15.71 -22.72 10.37
CA ASP A 160 -16.79 -21.77 10.64
C ASP A 160 -16.38 -20.91 11.86
N LEU A 161 -16.38 -19.58 11.71
CA LEU A 161 -15.86 -18.67 12.73
C LEU A 161 -16.80 -18.52 13.94
N GLN A 162 -18.08 -18.85 13.79
CA GLN A 162 -19.07 -18.75 14.88
C GLN A 162 -19.01 -19.98 15.78
N THR A 163 -19.07 -21.17 15.17
CA THR A 163 -19.05 -22.45 15.86
C THR A 163 -17.63 -22.91 16.19
N LYS A 164 -16.62 -22.37 15.51
CA LYS A 164 -15.19 -22.76 15.59
C LYS A 164 -14.93 -24.21 15.17
N LEU A 165 -15.85 -24.80 14.41
CA LEU A 165 -15.75 -26.17 13.93
C LEU A 165 -15.14 -26.21 12.52
N ILE A 166 -14.30 -27.21 12.28
CA ILE A 166 -13.79 -27.52 10.94
C ILE A 166 -14.94 -28.12 10.13
N MET A 167 -15.30 -27.46 9.03
CA MET A 167 -16.43 -27.83 8.18
C MET A 167 -15.98 -28.72 7.02
N ARG A 168 -14.88 -28.37 6.37
CA ARG A 168 -14.36 -29.05 5.17
C ARG A 168 -12.85 -29.01 5.14
N ALA A 169 -12.26 -29.89 4.33
CA ALA A 169 -10.83 -29.97 4.10
C ALA A 169 -10.56 -30.31 2.62
N LEU A 170 -9.49 -29.74 2.07
CA LEU A 170 -9.00 -30.03 0.73
C LEU A 170 -7.52 -30.41 0.79
N GLY A 171 -7.16 -31.52 0.15
CA GLY A 171 -5.77 -31.95 0.05
C GLY A 171 -5.03 -31.15 -1.04
N LEU A 172 -3.93 -30.50 -0.67
CA LEU A 172 -3.02 -29.83 -1.59
C LEU A 172 -1.57 -30.14 -1.18
N PRO A 173 -0.64 -30.32 -2.12
CA PRO A 173 0.75 -30.54 -1.76
C PRO A 173 1.34 -29.25 -1.15
N THR A 174 1.89 -29.37 0.06
CA THR A 174 2.64 -28.31 0.77
C THR A 174 2.03 -26.90 0.65
N PRO A 175 0.81 -26.68 1.18
CA PRO A 175 0.15 -25.38 1.14
C PRO A 175 0.79 -24.43 2.16
N THR A 176 1.26 -23.27 1.69
CA THR A 176 2.04 -22.33 2.53
C THR A 176 1.37 -20.98 2.76
N LYS A 177 0.52 -20.53 1.84
CA LYS A 177 -0.23 -19.28 1.95
C LYS A 177 -1.62 -19.45 1.37
N VAL A 178 -2.60 -18.84 2.03
CA VAL A 178 -4.01 -18.81 1.62
C VAL A 178 -4.42 -17.34 1.45
N SER A 179 -5.22 -17.04 0.43
CA SER A 179 -5.95 -15.79 0.29
C SER A 179 -7.34 -16.04 -0.27
N VAL A 180 -8.34 -15.35 0.27
CA VAL A 180 -9.76 -15.60 -0.03
C VAL A 180 -10.30 -14.47 -0.89
N ASP A 181 -11.01 -14.83 -1.96
CA ASP A 181 -11.87 -13.90 -2.67
C ASP A 181 -13.26 -13.91 -2.01
N TRP A 182 -13.53 -12.91 -1.17
CA TRP A 182 -14.81 -12.79 -0.44
C TRP A 182 -16.01 -12.56 -1.39
N VAL A 183 -15.78 -12.08 -2.62
CA VAL A 183 -16.86 -11.84 -3.60
C VAL A 183 -17.38 -13.16 -4.13
N THR A 184 -16.49 -14.04 -4.60
CA THR A 184 -16.88 -15.33 -5.18
C THR A 184 -16.93 -16.47 -4.16
N GLY A 185 -16.12 -16.39 -3.10
CA GLY A 185 -15.87 -17.46 -2.14
C GLY A 185 -14.82 -18.48 -2.59
N ASN A 186 -14.10 -18.19 -3.66
CA ASN A 186 -12.97 -19.01 -4.08
C ASN A 186 -11.74 -18.73 -3.22
N VAL A 187 -10.93 -19.76 -3.02
CA VAL A 187 -9.76 -19.71 -2.15
C VAL A 187 -8.51 -19.95 -2.99
N TYR A 188 -7.58 -19.00 -2.95
CA TYR A 188 -6.32 -19.06 -3.68
C TYR A 188 -5.21 -19.52 -2.75
N VAL A 189 -4.55 -20.60 -3.12
CA VAL A 189 -3.56 -21.28 -2.29
C VAL A 189 -2.23 -21.36 -3.02
N LEU A 190 -1.16 -20.96 -2.35
CA LEU A 190 0.21 -21.20 -2.78
C LEU A 190 0.63 -22.61 -2.36
N SER A 191 1.01 -23.42 -3.34
CA SER A 191 1.39 -24.83 -3.19
C SER A 191 2.81 -25.06 -3.71
N GLY A 192 3.64 -25.71 -2.88
CA GLY A 192 5.01 -26.11 -3.25
C GLY A 192 5.95 -24.96 -3.64
N ALA A 193 5.64 -23.72 -3.24
CA ALA A 193 6.37 -22.51 -3.63
C ALA A 193 6.50 -22.29 -5.16
N GLN A 194 5.75 -23.00 -6.00
CA GLN A 194 5.83 -22.91 -7.46
C GLN A 194 4.48 -22.66 -8.12
N GLU A 195 3.38 -23.00 -7.45
CA GLU A 195 2.06 -22.99 -8.06
C GLU A 195 1.06 -22.22 -7.22
N ILE A 196 0.21 -21.47 -7.89
CA ILE A 196 -0.99 -20.90 -7.28
C ILE A 196 -2.18 -21.67 -7.81
N GLN A 197 -2.96 -22.24 -6.90
CA GLN A 197 -4.17 -22.99 -7.20
C GLN A 197 -5.39 -22.22 -6.71
N ALA A 198 -6.44 -22.17 -7.54
CA ALA A 198 -7.75 -21.68 -7.17
C ALA A 198 -8.62 -22.87 -6.76
N CYS A 199 -9.14 -22.84 -5.54
CA CYS A 199 -9.90 -23.92 -4.93
C CYS A 199 -11.33 -23.48 -4.61
N SER A 200 -12.28 -24.34 -4.94
CA SER A 200 -13.67 -24.23 -4.49
C SER A 200 -13.95 -25.31 -3.46
N PHE A 201 -14.24 -24.89 -2.22
CA PHE A 201 -14.64 -25.79 -1.14
C PHE A 201 -16.05 -26.35 -1.30
N GLU A 202 -16.88 -25.70 -2.12
CA GLU A 202 -18.20 -26.21 -2.50
C GLU A 202 -18.10 -27.26 -3.60
N GLY A 203 -17.34 -26.97 -4.66
CA GLY A 203 -17.07 -27.91 -5.75
C GLY A 203 -16.08 -29.03 -5.41
N ARG A 204 -15.43 -28.97 -4.23
CA ARG A 204 -14.36 -29.90 -3.79
C ARG A 204 -13.26 -30.10 -4.83
N MET A 205 -12.87 -29.02 -5.48
CA MET A 205 -11.92 -29.06 -6.59
C MET A 205 -10.96 -27.88 -6.55
N CYS A 206 -9.74 -28.12 -7.02
CA CYS A 206 -8.70 -27.11 -7.17
C CYS A 206 -8.16 -27.13 -8.60
N GLY A 207 -7.96 -25.95 -9.17
CA GLY A 207 -7.37 -25.76 -10.49
C GLY A 207 -6.10 -24.93 -10.39
N ARG A 208 -5.04 -25.35 -11.06
CA ARG A 208 -3.79 -24.59 -11.18
C ARG A 208 -4.00 -23.39 -12.12
N ILE A 209 -3.74 -22.18 -11.63
CA ILE A 209 -3.87 -20.94 -12.42
C ILE A 209 -2.52 -20.32 -12.78
N VAL A 210 -1.52 -20.47 -11.92
CA VAL A 210 -0.16 -19.96 -12.13
C VAL A 210 0.84 -21.05 -11.78
N HIS A 211 1.85 -21.21 -12.61
CA HIS A 211 3.00 -22.07 -12.37
C HIS A 211 4.27 -21.33 -12.73
N VAL A 212 5.22 -21.32 -11.81
CA VAL A 212 6.52 -20.67 -11.91
C VAL A 212 7.59 -21.76 -11.96
N LYS A 213 8.44 -21.69 -13.00
CA LYS A 213 9.52 -22.67 -13.19
C LYS A 213 10.73 -22.31 -12.32
N SER A 214 11.39 -23.34 -11.78
CA SER A 214 12.71 -23.24 -11.15
C SER A 214 13.72 -22.51 -12.08
N PRO A 215 14.61 -21.65 -11.56
CA PRO A 215 14.95 -21.39 -10.14
C PRO A 215 14.06 -20.34 -9.44
N LYS A 216 12.97 -19.90 -10.08
CA LYS A 216 12.03 -18.95 -9.47
C LYS A 216 11.05 -19.68 -8.55
N HIS A 217 10.65 -19.03 -7.46
CA HIS A 217 9.63 -19.52 -6.54
C HIS A 217 8.71 -18.37 -6.11
N VAL A 218 7.46 -18.69 -5.83
CA VAL A 218 6.47 -17.72 -5.34
C VAL A 218 6.58 -17.65 -3.81
N LYS A 219 6.68 -16.44 -3.27
CA LYS A 219 6.87 -16.23 -1.82
C LYS A 219 5.57 -15.90 -1.09
N HIS A 220 4.72 -15.07 -1.69
CA HIS A 220 3.49 -14.58 -1.08
C HIS A 220 2.47 -14.24 -2.17
N LEU A 221 1.18 -14.22 -1.81
CA LEU A 221 0.07 -13.82 -2.69
C LEU A 221 -0.94 -12.94 -1.93
N ALA A 222 -1.68 -12.11 -2.65
CA ALA A 222 -2.86 -11.40 -2.15
C ALA A 222 -3.88 -11.24 -3.29
N VAL A 223 -5.14 -11.16 -2.92
CA VAL A 223 -6.27 -11.13 -3.85
C VAL A 223 -7.07 -9.87 -3.64
N ASP A 224 -7.37 -9.18 -4.75
CA ASP A 224 -8.39 -8.13 -4.81
C ASP A 224 -9.62 -8.73 -5.50
N GLY A 225 -10.57 -9.18 -4.69
CA GLY A 225 -11.85 -9.75 -5.16
C GLY A 225 -12.74 -8.72 -5.87
N TYR A 226 -12.67 -7.44 -5.48
CA TYR A 226 -13.52 -6.38 -6.04
C TYR A 226 -13.16 -6.07 -7.50
N HIS A 227 -11.86 -5.99 -7.83
CA HIS A 227 -11.40 -5.77 -9.21
C HIS A 227 -11.04 -7.05 -9.97
N GLY A 228 -11.15 -8.22 -9.32
CA GLY A 228 -10.84 -9.51 -9.93
C GLY A 228 -9.36 -9.66 -10.30
N ARG A 229 -8.46 -9.31 -9.37
CA ARG A 229 -7.00 -9.37 -9.57
C ARG A 229 -6.31 -10.19 -8.50
N ILE A 230 -5.25 -10.88 -8.91
CA ILE A 230 -4.33 -11.57 -8.00
C ILE A 230 -2.93 -10.97 -8.16
N PHE A 231 -2.26 -10.79 -7.02
CA PHE A 231 -0.90 -10.30 -6.95
C PHE A 231 -0.03 -11.34 -6.25
N TYR A 232 1.18 -11.55 -6.76
CA TYR A 232 2.11 -12.50 -6.16
C TYR A 232 3.56 -12.06 -6.33
N ILE A 233 4.37 -12.32 -5.30
CA ILE A 233 5.81 -12.09 -5.31
C ILE A 233 6.50 -13.33 -5.83
N VAL A 234 7.36 -13.16 -6.82
CA VAL A 234 8.28 -14.18 -7.32
C VAL A 234 9.70 -13.80 -6.95
N ILE A 235 10.40 -14.71 -6.29
CA ILE A 235 11.81 -14.55 -5.94
C ILE A 235 12.64 -15.47 -6.81
N ARG A 236 13.75 -14.94 -7.33
CA ARG A 236 14.78 -15.70 -8.01
C ARG A 236 16.04 -15.63 -7.17
N THR A 237 16.56 -16.79 -6.78
CA THR A 237 17.88 -16.91 -6.19
C THR A 237 18.90 -17.06 -7.31
N GLU A 238 19.81 -16.10 -7.43
CA GLU A 238 20.93 -16.15 -8.37
C GLU A 238 22.15 -16.79 -7.68
N GLY A 239 23.14 -17.22 -8.47
CA GLY A 239 24.39 -17.71 -7.91
C GLY A 239 25.06 -16.63 -7.05
N TYR A 240 25.81 -17.01 -6.02
CA TYR A 240 26.49 -16.12 -5.06
C TYR A 240 25.59 -15.42 -4.02
N GLY A 241 24.35 -15.87 -3.82
CA GLY A 241 23.47 -15.36 -2.75
C GLY A 241 22.77 -14.05 -3.08
N GLN A 242 22.93 -13.53 -4.31
CA GLN A 242 22.11 -12.45 -4.82
C GLN A 242 20.68 -12.95 -5.06
N THR A 243 19.70 -12.15 -4.66
CA THR A 243 18.28 -12.45 -4.87
C THR A 243 17.64 -11.31 -5.63
N SER A 244 16.76 -11.64 -6.56
CA SER A 244 15.90 -10.68 -7.24
C SER A 244 14.44 -10.97 -6.94
N SER A 245 13.67 -9.91 -6.72
CA SER A 245 12.25 -9.98 -6.41
C SER A 245 11.44 -9.30 -7.51
N GLU A 246 10.36 -9.97 -7.93
CA GLU A 246 9.43 -9.52 -8.95
C GLU A 246 8.01 -9.54 -8.37
N ILE A 247 7.23 -8.48 -8.60
CA ILE A 247 5.80 -8.45 -8.28
C ILE A 247 5.02 -8.62 -9.58
N HIS A 248 4.18 -9.63 -9.63
CA HIS A 248 3.33 -9.94 -10.77
C HIS A 248 1.86 -9.68 -10.42
N MET A 249 1.11 -9.26 -11.43
CA MET A 249 -0.34 -9.07 -11.39
C MET A 249 -0.96 -9.94 -12.48
N ALA A 250 -2.05 -10.60 -12.16
CA ALA A 250 -2.85 -11.35 -13.12
C ALA A 250 -4.35 -11.20 -12.80
N ARG A 251 -5.19 -11.65 -13.71
CA ARG A 251 -6.61 -11.90 -13.40
C ARG A 251 -6.75 -13.11 -12.48
N LEU A 252 -7.89 -13.23 -11.82
CA LEU A 252 -8.23 -14.35 -10.94
C LEU A 252 -8.21 -15.74 -11.62
N ASP A 253 -8.32 -15.80 -12.95
CA ASP A 253 -8.18 -17.03 -13.75
C ASP A 253 -6.71 -17.33 -14.14
N GLY A 254 -5.77 -16.46 -13.76
CA GLY A 254 -4.36 -16.55 -14.13
C GLY A 254 -4.01 -15.98 -15.50
N SER A 255 -4.97 -15.43 -16.24
CA SER A 255 -4.76 -14.79 -17.55
C SER A 255 -4.26 -13.34 -17.40
N ARG A 256 -3.79 -12.75 -18.52
CA ARG A 256 -3.27 -11.37 -18.61
C ARG A 256 -2.27 -11.02 -17.50
N ARG A 257 -1.12 -11.70 -17.54
CA ARG A 257 -0.05 -11.53 -16.55
C ARG A 257 0.82 -10.33 -16.91
N ASP A 258 0.90 -9.38 -16.00
CA ASP A 258 1.72 -8.19 -16.11
C ASP A 258 2.73 -8.15 -14.96
N MET A 259 3.98 -7.80 -15.25
CA MET A 259 5.00 -7.56 -14.22
C MET A 259 4.90 -6.10 -13.76
N LEU A 260 4.59 -5.88 -12.48
CA LEU A 260 4.44 -4.54 -11.90
C LEU A 260 5.76 -3.92 -11.50
N LEU A 261 6.64 -4.73 -10.92
CA LEU A 261 7.91 -4.28 -10.35
C LEU A 261 8.94 -5.40 -10.45
N GLN A 262 10.18 -5.05 -10.76
CA GLN A 262 11.34 -5.93 -10.70
C GLN A 262 12.49 -5.18 -10.02
N ARG A 263 13.14 -5.84 -9.05
CA ARG A 263 14.32 -5.32 -8.36
C ARG A 263 15.38 -6.39 -8.21
N GLY A 264 16.62 -6.03 -8.53
CA GLY A 264 17.80 -6.78 -8.14
C GLY A 264 18.16 -6.48 -6.69
N GLU A 265 18.87 -7.41 -6.04
CA GLU A 265 19.30 -7.31 -4.63
C GLU A 265 18.13 -6.95 -3.68
N SER A 266 17.02 -7.67 -3.82
CA SER A 266 15.78 -7.41 -3.11
C SER A 266 15.14 -8.72 -2.67
N PHE A 267 14.59 -8.73 -1.45
CA PHE A 267 13.92 -9.90 -0.87
C PHE A 267 12.57 -9.48 -0.28
N MET A 268 11.55 -9.45 -1.13
CA MET A 268 10.19 -9.07 -0.74
C MET A 268 9.49 -10.25 -0.05
N THR A 269 8.98 -10.05 1.17
CA THR A 269 8.45 -11.15 1.99
C THR A 269 6.93 -11.16 2.11
N ALA A 270 6.30 -10.00 2.14
CA ALA A 270 4.87 -9.84 2.37
C ALA A 270 4.28 -8.82 1.40
N LEU A 271 3.02 -9.05 1.02
CA LEU A 271 2.23 -8.14 0.21
C LEU A 271 0.77 -8.12 0.68
N THR A 272 0.13 -6.95 0.59
CA THR A 272 -1.31 -6.80 0.86
C THR A 272 -1.89 -5.71 -0.04
N THR A 273 -3.19 -5.77 -0.27
CA THR A 273 -3.90 -4.88 -1.19
C THR A 273 -4.87 -4.00 -0.44
N ASP A 274 -4.97 -2.74 -0.87
CA ASP A 274 -6.13 -1.89 -0.61
C ASP A 274 -6.97 -1.80 -1.90
N PRO A 275 -8.11 -2.51 -1.97
CA PRO A 275 -9.01 -2.47 -3.12
C PRO A 275 -9.62 -1.08 -3.36
N HIS A 276 -9.95 -0.32 -2.31
CA HIS A 276 -10.63 0.97 -2.46
C HIS A 276 -9.73 2.01 -3.13
N GLN A 277 -8.46 2.07 -2.71
CA GLN A 277 -7.48 2.99 -3.29
C GLN A 277 -6.79 2.44 -4.54
N GLN A 278 -6.94 1.14 -4.81
CA GLN A 278 -6.20 0.42 -5.85
C GLN A 278 -4.68 0.52 -5.67
N LEU A 279 -4.25 0.33 -4.41
CA LEU A 279 -2.85 0.37 -3.97
C LEU A 279 -2.40 -1.00 -3.48
N LEU A 280 -1.17 -1.37 -3.82
CA LEU A 280 -0.51 -2.59 -3.36
C LEU A 280 0.61 -2.19 -2.42
N TYR A 281 0.60 -2.72 -1.20
CA TYR A 281 1.63 -2.51 -0.19
C TYR A 281 2.51 -3.76 -0.13
N PHE A 282 3.82 -3.57 -0.03
CA PHE A 282 4.77 -4.67 0.07
C PHE A 282 5.97 -4.28 0.93
N VAL A 283 6.59 -5.29 1.53
CA VAL A 283 7.76 -5.13 2.39
C VAL A 283 8.96 -5.84 1.76
N ASP A 284 10.08 -5.13 1.71
CA ASP A 284 11.37 -5.66 1.30
C ASP A 284 12.29 -5.78 2.51
N GLN A 285 12.64 -7.02 2.87
CA GLN A 285 13.48 -7.33 4.02
C GLN A 285 14.95 -6.92 3.79
N HIS A 286 15.42 -6.97 2.55
CA HIS A 286 16.82 -6.64 2.24
C HIS A 286 17.07 -5.14 2.42
N THR A 287 16.18 -4.32 1.86
CA THR A 287 16.26 -2.85 1.97
C THR A 287 15.63 -2.30 3.25
N ARG A 288 14.90 -3.13 4.00
CA ARG A 288 14.11 -2.77 5.20
C ARG A 288 13.16 -1.62 4.91
N THR A 289 12.36 -1.78 3.87
CA THR A 289 11.40 -0.77 3.41
C THR A 289 9.98 -1.32 3.40
N LEU A 290 9.02 -0.47 3.76
CA LEU A 290 7.60 -0.63 3.45
C LEU A 290 7.28 0.35 2.33
N GLU A 291 6.78 -0.18 1.22
CA GLU A 291 6.50 0.60 0.02
C GLU A 291 5.09 0.33 -0.48
N ARG A 292 4.55 1.29 -1.24
CA ARG A 292 3.26 1.15 -1.92
C ARG A 292 3.38 1.46 -3.40
N ILE A 293 2.59 0.78 -4.22
CA ILE A 293 2.52 1.00 -5.66
C ILE A 293 1.07 0.96 -6.15
N SER A 294 0.71 1.91 -7.01
CA SER A 294 -0.61 1.93 -7.63
C SER A 294 -0.73 0.91 -8.76
N TYR A 295 -1.80 0.12 -8.74
CA TYR A 295 -2.16 -0.78 -9.84
C TYR A 295 -3.33 -0.26 -10.70
N ARG A 296 -3.65 1.04 -10.61
CA ARG A 296 -4.61 1.68 -11.51
C ARG A 296 -4.14 1.60 -12.96
N PHE A 297 -5.07 1.40 -13.87
CA PHE A 297 -4.80 1.36 -15.31
C PHE A 297 -4.75 2.79 -15.84
N LYS A 298 -3.62 3.49 -15.70
CA LYS A 298 -3.38 4.77 -16.39
C LYS A 298 -2.29 4.58 -17.44
N MET A 299 -2.59 4.99 -18.68
CA MET A 299 -1.59 5.30 -19.70
C MET A 299 -0.88 6.61 -19.27
N GLY A 300 0.27 6.51 -18.61
CA GLY A 300 1.00 7.65 -18.04
C GLY A 300 2.22 7.16 -17.23
N PRO A 301 3.23 8.02 -16.96
CA PRO A 301 4.62 7.60 -16.79
C PRO A 301 4.81 6.66 -15.61
N LEU A 302 5.68 5.67 -15.80
CA LEU A 302 6.24 4.72 -14.82
C LEU A 302 5.54 4.67 -13.46
N ARG A 303 4.82 3.58 -13.19
CA ARG A 303 4.37 3.19 -11.84
C ARG A 303 5.60 3.11 -10.92
N ARG A 304 5.91 4.22 -10.24
CA ARG A 304 7.03 4.27 -9.29
C ARG A 304 6.50 3.90 -7.91
N PRO A 305 7.16 2.96 -7.22
CA PRO A 305 6.82 2.67 -5.85
C PRO A 305 7.20 3.86 -4.95
N GLU A 306 6.32 4.18 -4.01
CA GLU A 306 6.51 5.21 -2.99
C GLU A 306 6.95 4.54 -1.68
N ILE A 307 8.02 5.06 -1.08
CA ILE A 307 8.55 4.53 0.19
C ILE A 307 7.79 5.18 1.35
N MET A 308 7.14 4.36 2.18
CA MET A 308 6.39 4.79 3.36
C MET A 308 7.23 4.73 4.63
N LEU A 309 8.04 3.67 4.76
CA LEU A 309 8.96 3.49 5.87
C LEU A 309 10.29 2.98 5.33
N GLN A 310 11.40 3.50 5.86
CA GLN A 310 12.74 3.13 5.43
C GLN A 310 13.65 2.87 6.64
N LYS A 311 14.42 1.78 6.58
CA LYS A 311 15.45 1.41 7.58
C LYS A 311 14.91 1.30 9.01
N SER A 312 13.64 0.89 9.16
CA SER A 312 13.04 0.65 10.48
C SER A 312 13.46 -0.71 11.05
N ASN A 313 13.72 -0.77 12.35
CA ASN A 313 13.98 -2.02 13.07
C ASN A 313 12.76 -2.96 13.09
N ALA A 314 11.55 -2.43 12.88
CA ALA A 314 10.34 -3.24 12.76
C ALA A 314 10.38 -4.17 11.53
N LEU A 315 11.18 -3.85 10.51
CA LEU A 315 11.23 -4.58 9.24
C LEU A 315 12.42 -5.56 9.14
N MET A 316 12.95 -6.01 10.28
CA MET A 316 14.08 -6.96 10.31
C MET A 316 13.67 -8.35 9.78
N HIS A 317 12.52 -8.86 10.23
CA HIS A 317 11.98 -10.17 9.83
C HIS A 317 10.44 -10.13 9.72
N PRO A 318 9.90 -9.39 8.73
CA PRO A 318 8.46 -9.25 8.55
C PRO A 318 7.85 -10.56 8.03
N SER A 319 6.91 -11.13 8.79
CA SER A 319 6.24 -12.40 8.49
C SER A 319 4.92 -12.22 7.72
N GLY A 320 4.25 -11.09 7.94
CA GLY A 320 2.98 -10.72 7.31
C GLY A 320 2.86 -9.21 7.20
N LEU A 321 1.84 -8.78 6.47
CA LEU A 321 1.49 -7.37 6.32
C LEU A 321 -0.02 -7.26 6.17
N SER A 322 -0.64 -6.40 6.94
CA SER A 322 -2.03 -5.99 6.77
C SER A 322 -2.13 -4.47 6.83
N VAL A 323 -3.10 -3.89 6.14
CA VAL A 323 -3.36 -2.46 6.15
C VAL A 323 -4.80 -2.21 6.53
N TYR A 324 -5.01 -1.28 7.45
CA TYR A 324 -6.35 -0.86 7.86
C TYR A 324 -6.32 0.61 8.29
N GLU A 325 -7.27 1.39 7.77
CA GLU A 325 -7.28 2.84 7.91
C GLU A 325 -5.93 3.45 7.49
N ASN A 326 -5.21 4.04 8.44
CA ASN A 326 -3.92 4.70 8.23
C ASN A 326 -2.75 3.92 8.81
N ASN A 327 -3.00 2.68 9.26
CA ASN A 327 -2.02 1.87 9.95
C ASN A 327 -1.66 0.65 9.11
N ALA A 328 -0.36 0.33 9.10
CA ALA A 328 0.16 -0.93 8.61
C ALA A 328 0.55 -1.79 9.83
N PHE A 329 0.13 -3.05 9.79
CA PHE A 329 0.35 -4.07 10.82
C PHE A 329 1.19 -5.21 10.28
#